data_AF-N4X552-F1
#
_entry.id   AF-N4X552-F1
#
_cell.length_a   1.000
_cell.length_b   1.000
_cell.length_c   1.000
_cell.angle_alpha   90.00
_cell.angle_beta   90.00
_cell.angle_gamma   90.00
#
_symmetry.space_group_name_H-M   'P 1'
#
loop_
_entity.id
_entity.type
_entity.pdbx_description
1 polymer ?
#
loop_
_entity_poly.entity_id
_entity_poly.type
_entity_poly.pdbx_seq_one_letter_code
_entity_poly.pdbx_strand_id
1 'polypeptide(L)' 'YSIWAGNVNDIPGICGGLWDNLKHSGACTPIATYCGGDPASRLLNWKFTAPIFCNSGHVESAWWEATRNQFGAVHC' A
#
# COMPACT_ATOMS: atom_id res chain seq x y z
N TYR A 1 -8.48 -3.69 3.86
CA TYR A 1 -7.34 -2.82 4.20
C TYR A 1 -7.62 -1.42 3.68
N SER A 2 -7.42 -0.40 4.52
CA SER A 2 -7.49 1.01 4.13
C SER A 2 -6.38 1.74 4.87
N ILE A 3 -5.35 2.14 4.14
CA ILE A 3 -4.08 2.66 4.67
C ILE A 3 -3.87 4.05 4.11
N TRP A 4 -3.44 4.96 4.98
CA TRP A 4 -3.25 6.37 4.64
C TRP A 4 -1.84 6.82 5.00
N ALA A 5 -1.23 7.63 4.14
CA ALA A 5 0.01 8.34 4.45
C ALA A 5 -0.07 9.79 4.01
N GLY A 6 0.41 10.69 4.86
CA GLY A 6 0.60 12.09 4.52
C GLY A 6 2.01 12.35 3.96
N ASN A 7 2.18 13.52 3.35
CA ASN A 7 3.44 13.99 2.80
C ASN A 7 4.02 13.10 1.68
N VAL A 8 3.16 12.40 0.94
CA VAL A 8 3.57 11.57 -0.21
C VAL A 8 3.68 12.45 -1.46
N ASN A 9 4.90 12.69 -1.92
CA ASN A 9 5.16 13.53 -3.11
C ASN A 9 4.98 12.76 -4.44
N ASP A 10 5.24 11.46 -4.45
CA ASP A 10 5.11 10.59 -5.63
C ASP A 10 4.08 9.49 -5.39
N ILE A 11 2.80 9.89 -5.36
CA ILE A 11 1.67 8.98 -5.17
C ILE A 11 1.65 7.89 -6.27
N PRO A 12 1.78 8.20 -7.57
CA PRO A 12 1.77 7.18 -8.61
C PRO A 12 2.91 6.16 -8.48
N GLY A 13 4.13 6.60 -8.18
CA GLY A 13 5.28 5.71 -8.00
C GLY A 13 5.14 4.81 -6.77
N ILE A 14 4.72 5.39 -5.63
CA ILE A 14 4.45 4.62 -4.40
C ILE A 14 3.33 3.60 -4.66
N CYS A 15 2.25 3.98 -5.33
CA CYS A 15 1.16 3.07 -5.68
C CYS A 15 1.63 1.88 -6.53
N GLY A 16 2.49 2.12 -7.52
CA GLY A 16 3.10 1.05 -8.32
C GLY A 16 3.88 0.08 -7.44
N GLY A 17 4.80 0.60 -6.61
CA GLY A 17 5.58 -0.20 -5.68
C GLY A 17 4.74 -1.00 -4.69
N LEU A 18 3.66 -0.42 -4.16
CA LEU A 18 2.77 -1.11 -3.22
C LEU A 18 2.12 -2.34 -3.87
N TRP A 19 1.62 -2.20 -5.10
CA TRP A 19 1.00 -3.32 -5.80
C TRP A 19 2.00 -4.36 -6.27
N ASP A 20 3.17 -3.95 -6.73
CA ASP A 20 4.21 -4.86 -7.19
C ASP A 20 4.73 -5.73 -6.05
N ASN A 21 5.01 -5.12 -4.89
CA ASN A 21 5.46 -5.85 -3.70
C ASN A 21 4.36 -6.75 -3.12
N LEU A 22 3.10 -6.32 -3.14
CA LEU A 22 1.98 -7.13 -2.65
C LEU A 22 1.74 -8.35 -3.57
N LYS A 23 1.80 -8.18 -4.90
CA LYS A 23 1.64 -9.28 -5.87
C LYS A 23 2.81 -10.26 -5.85
N HIS A 24 4.02 -9.80 -5.57
CA HIS A 24 5.20 -10.66 -5.44
C HIS A 24 5.00 -11.74 -4.38
N SER A 25 4.15 -11.49 -3.38
CA SER A 25 3.82 -12.46 -2.33
C SER A 25 2.95 -13.64 -2.81
N GLY A 26 2.59 -13.74 -4.10
CA GLY A 26 2.00 -14.91 -4.76
C GLY A 26 0.57 -15.27 -4.36
N ALA A 27 0.25 -15.27 -3.07
CA ALA A 27 -1.06 -15.54 -2.49
C ALA A 27 -1.88 -14.27 -2.19
N CYS A 28 -1.24 -13.10 -2.18
CA CYS A 28 -1.87 -11.80 -1.95
C CYS A 28 -2.27 -11.12 -3.26
N THR A 29 -3.23 -11.68 -4.00
CA THR A 29 -3.86 -10.94 -5.11
C THR A 29 -4.99 -10.07 -4.56
N PRO A 30 -4.83 -8.74 -4.48
CA PRO A 30 -5.87 -7.87 -3.93
C PRO A 30 -7.07 -7.77 -4.88
N ILE A 31 -8.27 -7.63 -4.32
CA ILE A 31 -9.51 -7.30 -5.05
C ILE A 31 -10.05 -5.95 -4.57
N ALA A 32 -10.90 -5.32 -5.38
CA ALA A 32 -11.42 -3.96 -5.11
C ALA A 32 -10.29 -2.95 -4.81
N THR A 33 -9.26 -2.96 -5.66
CA THR A 33 -8.05 -2.15 -5.51
C THR A 33 -8.30 -0.68 -5.79
N TYR A 34 -7.82 0.17 -4.89
CA TYR A 34 -7.74 1.60 -5.05
C TYR A 34 -6.39 2.07 -4.50
N CYS A 35 -5.64 2.79 -5.32
CA CYS A 35 -4.47 3.51 -4.85
C CYS A 35 -4.47 4.87 -5.54
N GLY A 36 -4.45 5.91 -4.73
CA GLY A 36 -4.53 7.27 -5.21
C GLY A 36 -4.49 8.22 -4.04
N GLY A 37 -4.83 9.46 -4.28
CA GLY A 37 -4.72 10.49 -3.29
C GLY A 37 -4.84 11.85 -3.93
N ASP A 38 -4.81 12.88 -3.10
CA ASP A 38 -4.79 14.25 -3.59
C ASP A 38 -3.33 14.77 -3.55
N PRO A 39 -2.74 15.09 -4.71
CA PRO A 39 -1.39 15.64 -4.78
C PRO A 39 -1.24 16.98 -4.04
N ALA A 40 -2.32 17.77 -3.93
CA ALA A 40 -2.28 19.06 -3.24
C ALA A 40 -2.18 18.87 -1.72
N SER A 41 -2.93 17.93 -1.14
CA SER A 41 -2.82 17.55 0.27
C SER A 41 -1.71 16.52 0.56
N ARG A 42 -1.06 15.99 -0.49
CA ARG A 42 -0.01 14.95 -0.40
C ARG A 42 -0.46 13.74 0.42
N LEU A 43 -1.75 13.44 0.36
CA LEU A 43 -2.37 12.38 1.12
C LEU A 43 -2.61 11.17 0.21
N LEU A 44 -1.83 10.11 0.44
CA LEU A 44 -2.01 8.81 -0.17
C LEU A 44 -3.11 8.03 0.55
N ASN A 45 -3.94 7.36 -0.24
CA ASN A 45 -4.92 6.38 0.18
C ASN A 45 -4.71 5.09 -0.61
N TRP A 46 -4.34 4.05 0.11
CA TRP A 46 -4.16 2.71 -0.42
C TRP A 46 -5.20 1.77 0.20
N LYS A 47 -6.13 1.30 -0.62
CA LYS A 47 -7.30 0.52 -0.19
C LYS A 47 -7.49 -0.71 -1.07
N PHE A 48 -7.73 -1.83 -0.43
CA PHE A 48 -8.05 -3.09 -1.11
C PHE A 48 -8.69 -4.08 -0.13
N THR A 49 -9.34 -5.08 -0.69
CA THR A 49 -9.72 -6.29 0.02
C THR A 49 -8.67 -7.36 -0.26
N ALA A 50 -8.08 -7.93 0.78
CA ALA A 50 -7.15 -9.04 0.63
C ALA A 50 -7.90 -10.37 0.79
N PRO A 51 -7.48 -11.42 0.05
CA PRO A 51 -8.03 -12.77 0.21
C PRO A 51 -7.60 -13.40 1.56
N ILE A 52 -8.28 -14.47 1.97
CA ILE A 52 -8.03 -15.18 3.25
C ILE A 52 -6.57 -15.61 3.44
N PHE A 53 -5.86 -15.90 2.35
CA PHE A 53 -4.46 -16.32 2.40
C PHE A 53 -3.48 -15.15 2.57
N CYS A 54 -3.96 -13.91 2.52
CA CYS A 54 -3.16 -12.70 2.67
C CYS A 54 -3.30 -12.13 4.08
N ASN A 55 -2.26 -12.35 4.90
CA ASN A 55 -2.19 -11.81 6.26
C ASN A 55 -1.61 -10.39 6.30
N SER A 56 -1.70 -9.74 7.47
CA SER A 56 -1.18 -8.39 7.71
C SER A 56 0.32 -8.28 7.45
N GLY A 57 1.11 -9.32 7.73
CA GLY A 57 2.56 -9.32 7.51
C GLY A 57 2.96 -9.10 6.04
N HIS A 58 2.18 -9.60 5.08
CA HIS A 58 2.42 -9.31 3.66
C HIS A 58 2.11 -7.86 3.30
N VAL A 59 1.05 -7.30 3.89
CA VAL A 59 0.66 -5.90 3.67
C VAL A 59 1.68 -4.94 4.27
N GLU A 60 2.14 -5.22 5.48
CA GLU A 60 3.20 -4.49 6.17
C GLU A 60 4.52 -4.56 5.41
N SER A 61 4.89 -5.73 4.89
CA SER A 61 6.10 -5.91 4.07
C SER A 61 6.01 -5.13 2.75
N ALA A 62 4.88 -5.21 2.06
CA ALA A 62 4.66 -4.46 0.82
C ALA A 62 4.71 -2.94 1.05
N TRP A 63 4.14 -2.48 2.16
CA TRP A 63 4.24 -1.08 2.59
C TRP A 63 5.69 -0.66 2.84
N TRP A 64 6.44 -1.46 3.59
CA TRP A 64 7.83 -1.17 3.92
C TRP A 64 8.70 -1.08 2.66
N GLU A 65 8.58 -2.04 1.74
CA GLU A 65 9.38 -2.06 0.51
C GLU A 65 9.06 -0.88 -0.41
N ALA A 66 7.78 -0.52 -0.55
CA ALA A 66 7.37 0.60 -1.40
C ALA A 66 7.75 1.96 -0.81
N THR A 67 7.61 2.13 0.50
CA THR A 67 7.80 3.43 1.17
C THR A 67 9.18 3.60 1.79
N ARG A 68 9.98 2.53 1.88
CA ARG A 68 11.25 2.49 2.61
C ARG A 68 11.12 3.03 4.05
N ASN A 69 9.99 2.79 4.69
CA ASN A 69 9.63 3.27 6.03
C ASN A 69 9.55 4.80 6.19
N GLN A 70 9.44 5.56 5.11
CA GLN A 70 9.40 7.02 5.19
C GLN A 70 8.14 7.56 5.89
N PHE A 71 7.06 6.78 5.91
CA PHE A 71 5.76 7.16 6.48
C PHE A 71 5.42 6.37 7.76
N GLY A 72 6.39 5.64 8.31
CA GLY A 72 6.22 4.78 9.47
C GLY A 72 5.58 3.43 9.15
N ALA A 73 5.51 2.59 10.18
CA ALA A 73 4.85 1.29 10.11
C ALA A 73 3.34 1.47 9.99
N VAL A 74 2.72 0.62 9.17
CA VAL A 74 1.27 0.49 9.10
C VAL A 74 0.84 -0.65 10.02
N HIS A 75 -0.18 -0.41 10.83
CA HIS A 75 -0.81 -1.46 11.61
C HIS A 75 -2.15 -1.78 10.97
N CYS A 76 -2.30 -3.01 10.50
CA CYS A 76 -3.47 -3.47 9.79
C CYS A 76 -4.50 -4.13 10.71
#